data_AF-A0A6H0V369-F1
#
_entry.id   AF-A0A6H0V369-F1
#
_cell.length_a   1.000
_cell.length_b   1.000
_cell.length_c   1.000
_cell.angle_alpha   90.00
_cell.angle_beta   90.00
_cell.angle_gamma   90.00
#
_symmetry.space_group_name_H-M   'P 1'
#
loop_
_entity.id
_entity.type
_entity.pdbx_description
1 polymer ?
#
loop_
_entity_poly.entity_id
_entity_poly.type
_entity_poly.pdbx_seq_one_letter_code
_entity_poly.pdbx_strand_id
1 'polypeptide(L)'
;MNTVLLYLTHYLKTNYLQIYKNLLRPNQIEIESLKKVESEYFIQKIEFFTIFDVFYPKSLLLCKNVPMVFFYKGDLSILEKYSKVYLVNEIQNVQTEEILNDVILKKKKNCAFVFCGYKQERKLEEKLKANNCKIIYFCASGLDQINHLEKDNPNYFFISAFPIKTHPKKEYFYINNFVAAAFANSLIFISSEKESKANNLINCFLNLGKEIYCFPAQNLEDGNNELIKSGANLITKIEEAIKNNP
;
A
#
# COMPACT_ATOMS: atom_id res chain seq x y z
N MET A 1 24.26 -0.42 -8.57
CA MET A 1 23.30 -1.54 -8.49
C MET A 1 21.87 -1.08 -8.71
N ASN A 2 21.41 -0.03 -8.01
CA ASN A 2 20.03 0.49 -8.13
C ASN A 2 19.61 0.83 -9.56
N THR A 3 20.45 1.55 -10.32
CA THR A 3 20.19 1.87 -11.73
C THR A 3 20.04 0.63 -12.63
N VAL A 4 20.77 -0.45 -12.33
CA VAL A 4 20.64 -1.72 -13.07
C VAL A 4 19.30 -2.37 -12.77
N LEU A 5 18.87 -2.38 -11.50
CA LEU A 5 17.54 -2.89 -11.12
C LEU A 5 16.41 -2.06 -11.72
N LEU A 6 16.56 -0.73 -11.77
CA LEU A 6 15.63 0.15 -12.47
C LEU A 6 15.51 -0.26 -13.94
N TYR A 7 16.64 -0.36 -14.64
CA TYR A 7 16.69 -0.73 -16.06
C TYR A 7 16.04 -2.09 -16.32
N LEU A 8 16.45 -3.13 -15.57
CA LEU A 8 15.91 -4.48 -15.72
C LEU A 8 14.41 -4.53 -15.41
N THR A 9 13.96 -3.82 -14.37
CA THR A 9 12.52 -3.75 -14.02
C THR A 9 11.71 -3.05 -15.10
N HIS A 10 12.22 -1.96 -15.67
CA HIS A 10 11.60 -1.23 -16.77
C HIS A 10 11.48 -2.09 -18.02
N TYR A 11 12.57 -2.74 -18.43
CA TYR A 11 12.62 -3.53 -19.66
C TYR A 11 11.83 -4.84 -19.57
N LEU A 12 11.98 -5.57 -18.45
CA LEU A 12 11.36 -6.88 -18.24
C LEU A 12 9.94 -6.82 -17.66
N LYS A 13 9.37 -5.61 -17.48
CA LYS A 13 7.99 -5.36 -17.02
C LYS A 13 7.60 -6.23 -15.83
N THR A 14 8.33 -6.08 -14.72
CA THR A 14 8.10 -6.77 -13.44
C THR A 14 8.13 -8.31 -13.47
N ASN A 15 8.74 -8.92 -14.50
CA ASN A 15 9.04 -10.36 -14.47
C ASN A 15 10.21 -10.65 -13.51
N TYR A 16 9.90 -10.79 -12.22
CA TYR A 16 10.90 -10.93 -11.15
C TYR A 16 11.84 -12.13 -11.32
N LEU A 17 11.34 -13.25 -11.86
CA LEU A 17 12.16 -14.41 -12.15
C LEU A 17 13.22 -14.09 -13.20
N GLN A 18 12.82 -13.39 -14.27
CA GLN A 18 13.74 -13.02 -15.33
C GLN A 18 14.72 -11.95 -14.85
N ILE A 19 14.28 -10.99 -14.04
CA ILE A 19 15.16 -10.00 -13.39
C ILE A 19 16.22 -10.73 -12.55
N TYR A 20 15.81 -11.67 -11.69
CA TYR A 20 16.73 -12.45 -10.87
C TYR A 20 17.75 -13.25 -11.70
N LYS A 21 17.30 -13.90 -12.79
CA LYS A 21 18.19 -14.61 -13.71
C LYS A 21 19.23 -13.69 -14.36
N ASN A 22 18.83 -12.47 -14.75
CA ASN A 22 19.74 -11.48 -15.33
C ASN A 22 20.73 -10.93 -14.31
N LEU A 23 20.36 -10.83 -13.03
CA LEU A 23 21.29 -10.44 -11.96
C LEU A 23 22.35 -11.52 -11.68
N LEU A 24 21.98 -12.80 -11.77
CA LEU A 24 22.92 -13.92 -11.60
C LEU A 24 23.84 -14.14 -12.81
N ARG A 25 23.36 -13.78 -14.01
CA ARG A 25 24.11 -13.87 -15.27
C ARG A 25 24.05 -12.50 -15.94
N PRO A 26 24.86 -11.54 -15.48
CA PRO A 26 24.82 -10.19 -16.01
C PRO A 26 25.21 -10.21 -17.48
N ASN A 27 24.24 -9.96 -18.35
CA ASN A 27 24.53 -9.55 -19.72
C ASN A 27 25.23 -8.19 -19.68
N GLN A 28 26.04 -7.88 -20.70
CA GLN A 28 26.59 -6.54 -20.84
C GLN A 28 25.44 -5.55 -21.07
N ILE A 29 25.20 -4.67 -20.11
CA ILE A 29 24.24 -3.58 -20.22
C ILE A 29 25.01 -2.30 -20.54
N GLU A 30 24.69 -1.67 -21.65
CA GLU A 30 25.31 -0.41 -22.06
C GLU A 30 24.94 0.73 -21.10
N ILE A 31 25.93 1.55 -20.73
CA ILE A 31 25.74 2.69 -19.82
C ILE A 31 24.73 3.70 -20.39
N GLU A 32 24.69 3.89 -21.71
CA GLU A 32 23.75 4.79 -22.37
C GLU A 32 22.29 4.34 -22.18
N SER A 33 22.06 3.03 -22.24
CA SER A 33 20.74 2.44 -21.99
C SER A 33 20.26 2.68 -20.56
N LEU A 34 21.17 2.60 -19.58
CA LEU A 34 20.86 2.92 -18.17
C LEU A 34 20.44 4.40 -18.03
N LYS A 35 21.26 5.32 -18.55
CA LYS A 35 21.01 6.77 -18.48
C LYS A 35 19.70 7.17 -19.17
N LYS A 36 19.35 6.50 -20.28
CA LYS A 36 18.10 6.73 -20.99
C LYS A 36 16.89 6.36 -20.13
N VAL A 37 16.94 5.23 -19.43
CA VAL A 37 15.82 4.85 -18.54
C VAL A 37 15.73 5.82 -17.37
N GLU A 38 16.84 6.16 -16.71
CA GLU A 38 16.84 7.14 -15.61
C GLU A 38 16.23 8.49 -16.04
N SER A 39 16.54 8.97 -17.25
CA SER A 39 15.97 10.22 -17.75
C SER A 39 14.46 10.15 -17.99
N GLU A 40 13.91 9.00 -18.43
CA GLU A 40 12.47 8.83 -18.59
C GLU A 40 11.70 8.98 -17.25
N TYR A 41 12.28 8.49 -16.15
CA TYR A 41 11.69 8.64 -14.81
C TYR A 41 11.88 10.05 -14.26
N PHE A 42 13.06 10.63 -14.45
CA PHE A 42 13.37 12.00 -14.04
C PHE A 42 12.41 13.03 -14.67
N ILE A 43 12.18 12.95 -15.99
CA ILE A 43 11.27 13.85 -16.71
C ILE A 43 9.84 13.78 -16.13
N GLN A 44 9.43 12.60 -15.69
CA GLN A 44 8.10 12.36 -15.14
C GLN A 44 8.00 12.65 -13.65
N LYS A 45 9.09 13.12 -13.04
CA LYS A 45 9.24 13.35 -11.59
C LYS A 45 8.84 12.11 -10.79
N ILE A 46 9.31 10.94 -11.23
CA ILE A 46 9.12 9.68 -10.53
C ILE A 46 10.47 9.27 -9.95
N GLU A 47 10.50 9.07 -8.65
CA GLU A 47 11.65 8.54 -7.95
C GLU A 47 11.46 7.04 -7.70
N PHE A 48 12.52 6.37 -7.25
CA PHE A 48 12.46 4.95 -6.95
C PHE A 48 13.41 4.59 -5.82
N PHE A 49 13.09 3.50 -5.13
CA PHE A 49 13.99 2.80 -4.23
C PHE A 49 13.92 1.31 -4.51
N THR A 50 14.90 0.57 -4.02
CA THR A 50 15.14 -0.83 -4.34
C THR A 50 15.23 -1.68 -3.08
N ILE A 51 15.35 -2.99 -3.27
CA ILE A 51 15.59 -3.97 -2.21
C ILE A 51 16.84 -3.67 -1.35
N PHE A 52 17.75 -2.81 -1.82
CA PHE A 52 18.96 -2.42 -1.08
C PHE A 52 18.79 -1.17 -0.22
N ASP A 53 17.67 -0.46 -0.35
CA ASP A 53 17.44 0.81 0.32
C ASP A 53 16.67 0.62 1.63
N VAL A 54 16.91 1.49 2.63
CA VAL A 54 16.37 1.36 4.00
C VAL A 54 14.84 1.36 4.08
N PHE A 55 14.18 1.99 3.11
CA PHE A 55 12.72 2.09 3.02
C PHE A 55 12.05 0.81 2.54
N TYR A 56 12.81 -0.15 2.01
CA TYR A 56 12.27 -1.41 1.51
C TYR A 56 11.74 -2.27 2.67
N PRO A 57 10.48 -2.77 2.61
CA PRO A 57 9.93 -3.57 3.69
C PRO A 57 10.70 -4.87 3.90
N LYS A 58 11.34 -5.01 5.07
CA LYS A 58 12.11 -6.21 5.43
C LYS A 58 11.30 -7.50 5.35
N SER A 59 9.99 -7.44 5.59
CA SER A 59 9.08 -8.60 5.47
C SER A 59 9.07 -9.20 4.06
N LEU A 60 9.26 -8.38 3.02
CA LEU A 60 9.31 -8.85 1.64
C LEU A 60 10.60 -9.63 1.32
N LEU A 61 11.68 -9.40 2.07
CA LEU A 61 12.96 -10.12 1.88
C LEU A 61 12.84 -11.61 2.18
N LEU A 62 11.84 -12.01 2.97
CA LEU A 62 11.55 -13.40 3.32
C LEU A 62 10.64 -14.08 2.29
N CYS A 63 10.15 -13.35 1.29
CA CYS A 63 9.17 -13.81 0.32
C CYS A 63 9.82 -14.07 -1.05
N LYS A 64 9.22 -14.97 -1.82
CA LYS A 64 9.66 -15.27 -3.20
C LYS A 64 8.92 -14.38 -4.20
N ASN A 65 9.56 -14.07 -5.33
CA ASN A 65 8.95 -13.36 -6.46
C ASN A 65 8.34 -11.99 -6.07
N VAL A 66 9.03 -11.24 -5.22
CA VAL A 66 8.58 -9.90 -4.77
C VAL A 66 9.15 -8.77 -5.65
N PRO A 67 8.50 -7.60 -5.67
CA PRO A 67 9.05 -6.41 -6.33
C PRO A 67 10.42 -6.05 -5.76
N MET A 68 11.42 -5.88 -6.62
CA MET A 68 12.77 -5.44 -6.22
C MET A 68 12.95 -3.93 -6.29
N VAL A 69 12.02 -3.24 -6.95
CA VAL A 69 12.01 -1.79 -7.15
C VAL A 69 10.60 -1.29 -6.87
N PHE A 70 10.49 -0.21 -6.11
CA PHE A 70 9.27 0.56 -5.94
C PHE A 70 9.49 1.96 -6.50
N PHE A 71 8.52 2.41 -7.28
CA PHE A 71 8.43 3.76 -7.82
C PHE A 71 7.56 4.59 -6.92
N TYR A 72 7.89 5.87 -6.71
CA TYR A 72 7.07 6.74 -5.89
C TYR A 72 6.98 8.19 -6.38
N LYS A 73 5.95 8.87 -5.89
CA LYS A 73 5.73 10.32 -5.94
C LYS A 73 5.23 10.82 -4.59
N GLY A 74 5.78 11.93 -4.11
CA GLY A 74 5.43 12.54 -2.83
C GLY A 74 6.56 12.46 -1.80
N ASP A 75 6.28 12.92 -0.58
CA ASP A 75 7.27 12.97 0.50
C ASP A 75 7.52 11.57 1.09
N LEU A 76 8.71 11.02 0.82
CA LEU A 76 9.15 9.72 1.33
C LEU A 76 9.16 9.65 2.86
N SER A 77 9.28 10.79 3.56
CA SER A 77 9.25 10.85 5.02
C SER A 77 7.90 10.40 5.61
N ILE A 78 6.83 10.35 4.80
CA ILE A 78 5.55 9.75 5.20
C ILE A 78 5.73 8.27 5.59
N LEU A 79 6.61 7.54 4.91
CA LEU A 79 6.85 6.12 5.21
C LEU A 79 7.58 5.91 6.54
N GLU A 80 8.33 6.89 7.02
CA GLU A 80 9.11 6.78 8.27
C GLU A 80 8.34 7.35 9.47
N LYS A 81 7.76 8.55 9.31
CA LYS A 81 7.21 9.34 10.42
C LYS A 81 5.83 8.87 10.87
N TYR A 82 5.09 8.18 10.02
CA TYR A 82 3.69 7.82 10.28
C TYR A 82 3.51 6.32 10.37
N SER A 83 2.66 5.90 11.31
CA SER A 83 2.16 4.53 11.31
C SER A 83 1.21 4.34 10.12
N LYS A 84 1.47 3.35 9.28
CA LYS A 84 0.68 3.03 8.10
C LYS A 84 -0.47 2.11 8.49
N VAL A 85 -1.71 2.52 8.20
CA VAL A 85 -2.92 1.78 8.59
C VAL A 85 -3.73 1.46 7.35
N TYR A 86 -3.99 0.18 7.11
CA TYR A 86 -5.00 -0.21 6.13
C TYR A 86 -6.35 -0.27 6.85
N LEU A 87 -7.25 0.65 6.51
CA LEU A 87 -8.55 0.80 7.15
C LEU A 87 -9.66 0.34 6.20
N VAL A 88 -10.54 -0.54 6.67
CA VAL A 88 -11.70 -1.04 5.92
C VAL A 88 -12.98 -0.61 6.62
N ASN A 89 -13.89 0.00 5.86
CA ASN A 89 -15.22 0.39 6.33
C ASN A 89 -16.24 0.19 5.19
N GLU A 90 -16.79 -1.02 5.08
CA GLU A 90 -17.70 -1.39 3.98
C GLU A 90 -19.16 -1.00 4.28
N ILE A 91 -19.56 -0.98 5.55
CA ILE A 91 -20.90 -0.60 5.99
C ILE A 91 -20.88 0.84 6.52
N GLN A 92 -21.86 1.65 6.12
CA GLN A 92 -21.95 3.06 6.53
C GLN A 92 -23.26 3.34 7.24
N ASN A 93 -23.15 3.79 8.48
CA ASN A 93 -24.25 4.17 9.36
C ASN A 93 -23.73 5.14 10.43
N VAL A 94 -24.61 5.55 11.34
CA VAL A 94 -24.27 6.51 12.41
C VAL A 94 -23.10 6.02 13.27
N GLN A 95 -23.10 4.76 13.67
CA GLN A 95 -22.10 4.19 14.58
C GLN A 95 -20.71 4.07 13.92
N THR A 96 -20.64 3.58 12.68
CA THR A 96 -19.39 3.50 11.91
C THR A 96 -18.81 4.89 11.60
N GLU A 97 -19.67 5.89 11.37
CA GLU A 97 -19.24 7.28 11.23
C GLU A 97 -18.69 7.85 12.54
N GLU A 98 -19.30 7.55 13.69
CA GLU A 98 -18.77 7.94 15.00
C GLU A 98 -17.37 7.36 15.25
N ILE A 99 -17.19 6.06 14.99
CA ILE A 99 -15.89 5.39 15.09
C ILE A 99 -14.88 6.04 14.12
N LEU A 100 -15.27 6.27 12.87
CA LEU A 100 -14.38 6.88 11.87
C LEU A 100 -13.98 8.31 12.25
N ASN A 101 -14.91 9.11 12.77
CA ASN A 101 -14.61 10.46 13.25
C ASN A 101 -13.65 10.42 14.44
N ASP A 102 -13.83 9.49 15.38
CA ASP A 102 -12.90 9.29 16.51
C ASP A 102 -11.49 8.92 16.03
N VAL A 103 -11.40 7.96 15.10
CA VAL A 103 -10.15 7.57 14.43
C VAL A 103 -9.45 8.78 13.82
N ILE A 104 -10.18 9.58 13.03
CA ILE A 104 -9.64 10.77 12.37
C ILE A 104 -9.16 11.79 13.40
N LEU A 105 -9.99 12.12 14.39
CA LEU A 105 -9.68 13.12 15.41
C LEU A 105 -8.41 12.76 16.19
N LYS A 106 -8.28 11.50 16.60
CA LYS A 106 -7.16 11.04 17.44
C LYS A 106 -5.89 10.73 16.66
N LYS A 107 -5.99 10.23 15.43
CA LYS A 107 -4.83 9.66 14.71
C LYS A 107 -4.39 10.37 13.44
N LYS A 108 -5.14 11.36 12.92
CA LYS A 108 -4.75 12.06 11.68
C LYS A 108 -3.32 12.63 11.67
N LYS A 109 -2.76 12.96 12.85
CA LYS A 109 -1.39 13.52 12.98
C LYS A 109 -0.28 12.48 12.99
N ASN A 110 -0.60 11.22 13.31
CA ASN A 110 0.40 10.17 13.56
C ASN A 110 0.27 8.99 12.60
N CYS A 111 -0.78 8.97 11.76
CA CYS A 111 -1.04 7.86 10.85
C CYS A 111 -1.16 8.32 9.40
N ALA A 112 -0.74 7.42 8.51
CA ALA A 112 -0.99 7.49 7.09
C ALA A 112 -1.91 6.33 6.70
N PHE A 113 -3.02 6.63 6.05
CA PHE A 113 -4.01 5.63 5.66
C PHE A 113 -3.67 5.04 4.30
N VAL A 114 -3.76 3.73 4.18
CA VAL A 114 -3.32 2.97 3.01
C VAL A 114 -4.51 2.57 2.14
N PHE A 115 -4.38 2.76 0.82
CA PHE A 115 -5.38 2.35 -0.17
C PHE A 115 -4.76 1.66 -1.38
N CYS A 116 -5.48 0.69 -1.95
CA CYS A 116 -5.14 0.03 -3.21
C CYS A 116 -5.97 0.53 -4.40
N GLY A 117 -6.90 1.47 -4.17
CA GLY A 117 -7.70 2.12 -5.21
C GLY A 117 -8.94 1.32 -5.63
N TYR A 118 -9.53 0.57 -4.70
CA TYR A 118 -10.77 -0.16 -4.95
C TYR A 118 -11.98 0.77 -4.90
N LYS A 119 -13.02 0.47 -5.69
CA LYS A 119 -14.26 1.28 -5.71
C LYS A 119 -14.92 1.37 -4.33
N GLN A 120 -14.84 0.30 -3.54
CA GLN A 120 -15.40 0.20 -2.20
C GLN A 120 -14.69 1.16 -1.21
N GLU A 121 -13.43 1.49 -1.45
CA GLU A 121 -12.64 2.38 -0.57
C GLU A 121 -13.00 3.85 -0.76
N ARG A 122 -13.61 4.22 -1.90
CA ARG A 122 -13.79 5.61 -2.34
C ARG A 122 -14.44 6.50 -1.29
N LYS A 123 -15.49 6.04 -0.61
CA LYS A 123 -16.19 6.88 0.37
C LYS A 123 -15.34 7.12 1.63
N LEU A 124 -14.63 6.10 2.10
CA LEU A 124 -13.69 6.22 3.21
C LEU A 124 -12.54 7.16 2.81
N GLU A 125 -12.00 6.99 1.61
CA GLU A 125 -10.98 7.84 1.03
C GLU A 125 -11.44 9.31 0.98
N GLU A 126 -12.62 9.61 0.42
CA GLU A 126 -13.18 10.97 0.34
C GLU A 126 -13.31 11.62 1.73
N LYS A 127 -13.76 10.85 2.74
CA LYS A 127 -13.85 11.33 4.13
C LYS A 127 -12.47 11.68 4.71
N LEU A 128 -11.46 10.83 4.50
CA LEU A 128 -10.10 11.07 4.98
C LEU A 128 -9.45 12.25 4.26
N LYS A 129 -9.67 12.40 2.95
CA LYS A 129 -9.24 13.56 2.15
C LYS A 129 -9.84 14.86 2.70
N ALA A 130 -11.15 14.88 2.96
CA ALA A 130 -11.85 16.05 3.51
C ALA A 130 -11.32 16.48 4.89
N ASN A 131 -10.70 15.56 5.61
CA ASN A 131 -10.11 15.81 6.93
C ASN A 131 -8.58 16.03 6.90
N ASN A 132 -7.98 16.19 5.71
CA ASN A 132 -6.55 16.41 5.50
C ASN A 132 -5.66 15.32 6.13
N CYS A 133 -6.11 14.07 6.12
CA CYS A 133 -5.31 12.94 6.57
C CYS A 133 -4.16 12.65 5.58
N LYS A 134 -3.07 12.07 6.09
CA LYS A 134 -2.02 11.51 5.23
C LYS A 134 -2.53 10.23 4.55
N ILE A 135 -2.28 10.07 3.26
CA ILE A 135 -2.74 8.93 2.47
C ILE A 135 -1.58 8.34 1.66
N ILE A 136 -1.46 7.02 1.67
CA ILE A 136 -0.53 6.24 0.85
C ILE A 136 -1.34 5.42 -0.16
N TYR A 137 -1.09 5.65 -1.44
CA TYR A 137 -1.72 4.96 -2.56
C TYR A 137 -0.80 3.91 -3.16
N PHE A 138 -1.24 2.65 -3.13
CA PHE A 138 -0.62 1.58 -3.89
C PHE A 138 -1.30 1.47 -5.26
N CYS A 139 -0.63 1.98 -6.30
CA CYS A 139 -1.20 2.10 -7.64
C CYS A 139 -0.97 0.83 -8.46
N ALA A 140 -2.03 0.30 -9.08
CA ALA A 140 -1.95 -0.93 -9.88
C ALA A 140 -1.40 -0.69 -11.29
N SER A 141 -0.68 0.41 -11.50
CA SER A 141 -0.20 0.91 -12.80
C SER A 141 1.14 1.61 -12.62
N GLY A 142 1.77 2.01 -13.73
CA GLY A 142 2.85 3.00 -13.67
C GLY A 142 2.34 4.35 -13.13
N LEU A 143 3.22 5.08 -12.42
CA LEU A 143 2.88 6.39 -11.83
C LEU A 143 2.79 7.53 -12.86
N ASP A 144 3.07 7.22 -14.13
CA ASP A 144 2.85 8.08 -15.28
C ASP A 144 1.36 8.26 -15.59
N GLN A 145 0.53 7.27 -15.23
CA GLN A 145 -0.90 7.24 -15.55
C GLN A 145 -1.80 7.90 -14.50
N ILE A 146 -1.25 8.28 -13.34
CA ILE A 146 -2.03 8.88 -12.26
C ILE A 146 -2.46 10.30 -12.65
N ASN A 147 -3.65 10.73 -12.22
CA ASN A 147 -4.13 12.09 -12.46
C ASN A 147 -3.20 13.13 -11.81
N HIS A 148 -2.88 14.20 -12.53
CA HIS A 148 -1.93 15.22 -12.08
C HIS A 148 -2.43 16.03 -10.89
N LEU A 149 -3.74 16.25 -10.75
CA LEU A 149 -4.32 17.10 -9.70
C LEU A 149 -4.11 16.59 -8.27
N GLU A 150 -3.86 15.29 -8.09
CA GLU A 150 -3.60 14.72 -6.76
C GLU A 150 -2.11 14.61 -6.41
N LYS A 151 -1.21 14.80 -7.39
CA LYS A 151 0.24 14.56 -7.24
C LYS A 151 0.94 15.61 -6.36
N ASP A 152 0.44 16.84 -6.35
CA ASP A 152 1.09 17.95 -5.66
C ASP A 152 0.58 18.15 -4.23
N ASN A 153 -0.34 17.30 -3.76
CA ASN A 153 -0.83 17.37 -2.39
C ASN A 153 0.23 16.78 -1.42
N PRO A 154 0.78 17.57 -0.47
CA PRO A 154 1.81 17.10 0.45
C PRO A 154 1.31 16.07 1.47
N ASN A 155 0.00 15.78 1.49
CA ASN A 155 -0.58 14.72 2.30
C ASN A 155 -0.61 13.36 1.60
N TYR A 156 -0.37 13.32 0.29
CA TYR A 156 -0.50 12.09 -0.49
C TYR A 156 0.86 11.56 -0.92
N PHE A 157 1.02 10.25 -0.80
CA PHE A 157 2.19 9.52 -1.25
C PHE A 157 1.74 8.40 -2.18
N PHE A 158 2.22 8.38 -3.40
CA PHE A 158 1.88 7.36 -4.39
C PHE A 158 3.05 6.43 -4.54
N ILE A 159 2.80 5.12 -4.51
CA ILE A 159 3.79 4.08 -4.68
C ILE A 159 3.28 3.01 -5.64
N SER A 160 4.17 2.48 -6.46
CA SER A 160 3.86 1.42 -7.40
C SER A 160 5.01 0.43 -7.51
N ALA A 161 4.68 -0.85 -7.61
CA ALA A 161 5.62 -1.90 -7.98
C ALA A 161 5.87 -1.96 -9.50
N PHE A 162 5.15 -1.16 -10.29
CA PHE A 162 5.08 -1.26 -11.74
C PHE A 162 5.79 -0.10 -12.42
N PRO A 163 6.61 -0.35 -13.45
CA PRO A 163 7.29 0.70 -14.19
C PRO A 163 6.29 1.57 -14.96
N ILE A 164 6.77 2.72 -15.43
CA ILE A 164 6.00 3.61 -16.29
C ILE A 164 5.43 2.85 -17.51
N LYS A 165 4.33 3.37 -18.08
CA LYS A 165 3.61 2.78 -19.22
C LYS A 165 2.94 1.43 -18.90
N THR A 166 2.86 1.05 -17.63
CA THR A 166 2.12 -0.14 -17.19
C THR A 166 0.66 0.19 -16.92
N HIS A 167 -0.26 -0.44 -17.66
CA HIS A 167 -1.70 -0.29 -17.46
C HIS A 167 -2.24 -1.21 -16.35
N PRO A 168 -3.31 -0.79 -15.65
CA PRO A 168 -3.90 -1.57 -14.58
C PRO A 168 -4.53 -2.88 -15.07
N LYS A 169 -4.31 -3.94 -14.29
CA LYS A 169 -4.88 -5.28 -14.49
C LYS A 169 -5.34 -5.84 -13.15
N LYS A 170 -6.33 -6.74 -13.17
CA LYS A 170 -6.86 -7.39 -11.95
C LYS A 170 -5.75 -8.02 -11.09
N GLU A 171 -4.78 -8.68 -11.71
CA GLU A 171 -3.64 -9.30 -11.03
C GLU A 171 -2.79 -8.30 -10.25
N TYR A 172 -2.65 -7.07 -10.76
CA TYR A 172 -1.85 -6.03 -10.13
C TYR A 172 -2.48 -5.49 -8.85
N PHE A 173 -3.81 -5.55 -8.74
CA PHE A 173 -4.50 -5.25 -7.48
C PHE A 173 -4.20 -6.31 -6.40
N TYR A 174 -4.09 -7.59 -6.76
CA TYR A 174 -3.68 -8.63 -5.81
C TYR A 174 -2.22 -8.45 -5.37
N ILE A 175 -1.33 -8.06 -6.28
CA ILE A 175 0.05 -7.70 -5.93
C ILE A 175 0.04 -6.49 -4.98
N ASN A 176 -0.78 -5.48 -5.24
CA ASN A 176 -0.88 -4.31 -4.37
C ASN A 176 -1.39 -4.64 -2.98
N ASN A 177 -2.35 -5.55 -2.82
CA ASN A 177 -2.76 -5.99 -1.49
C ASN A 177 -1.58 -6.59 -0.71
N PHE A 178 -0.78 -7.42 -1.37
CA PHE A 178 0.40 -8.01 -0.75
C PHE A 178 1.46 -6.97 -0.39
N VAL A 179 1.73 -6.04 -1.30
CA VAL A 179 2.70 -4.95 -1.06
C VAL A 179 2.18 -4.01 0.03
N ALA A 180 0.92 -3.57 -0.03
CA ALA A 180 0.29 -2.72 0.98
C ALA A 180 0.33 -3.40 2.35
N ALA A 181 0.03 -4.70 2.41
CA ALA A 181 0.18 -5.49 3.64
C ALA A 181 1.62 -5.49 4.16
N ALA A 182 2.64 -5.52 3.31
CA ALA A 182 4.04 -5.42 3.73
C ALA A 182 4.40 -4.06 4.32
N PHE A 183 3.90 -2.96 3.75
CA PHE A 183 4.16 -1.60 4.24
C PHE A 183 3.31 -1.19 5.44
N ALA A 184 2.06 -1.67 5.53
CA ALA A 184 1.12 -1.33 6.59
C ALA A 184 1.53 -1.96 7.93
N ASN A 185 1.36 -1.22 9.03
CA ASN A 185 1.57 -1.73 10.37
C ASN A 185 0.42 -2.65 10.79
N SER A 186 -0.82 -2.33 10.39
CA SER A 186 -2.03 -3.06 10.77
C SER A 186 -3.13 -3.00 9.72
N LEU A 187 -3.97 -4.03 9.70
CA LEU A 187 -5.24 -4.07 8.98
C LEU A 187 -6.37 -3.94 10.00
N ILE A 188 -7.21 -2.93 9.83
CA ILE A 188 -8.26 -2.58 10.78
C ILE A 188 -9.60 -2.53 10.04
N PHE A 189 -10.58 -3.26 10.56
CA PHE A 189 -11.96 -3.20 10.09
C PHE A 189 -12.81 -2.38 11.07
N ILE A 190 -13.37 -1.27 10.60
CA ILE A 190 -14.44 -0.55 11.31
C ILE A 190 -15.72 -1.36 11.24
N SER A 191 -16.08 -1.80 10.02
CA SER A 191 -17.21 -2.69 9.76
C SER A 191 -17.04 -3.32 8.38
N SER A 192 -17.50 -4.56 8.21
CA SER A 192 -17.40 -5.30 6.96
C SER A 192 -18.72 -5.96 6.57
N GLU A 193 -18.93 -6.16 5.27
CA GLU A 193 -20.03 -7.01 4.79
C GLU A 193 -19.75 -8.48 5.17
N LYS A 194 -20.79 -9.30 5.34
CA LYS A 194 -20.66 -10.75 5.56
C LYS A 194 -19.84 -11.43 4.46
N GLU A 195 -20.04 -11.00 3.21
CA GLU A 195 -19.29 -11.49 2.04
C GLU A 195 -18.26 -10.44 1.57
N SER A 196 -17.43 -9.96 2.50
CA SER A 196 -16.41 -8.96 2.20
C SER A 196 -15.47 -9.41 1.07
N LYS A 197 -15.14 -8.46 0.18
CA LYS A 197 -14.17 -8.67 -0.90
C LYS A 197 -12.72 -8.50 -0.43
N ALA A 198 -12.51 -8.23 0.85
CA ALA A 198 -11.20 -8.04 1.46
C ALA A 198 -10.46 -9.36 1.77
N ASN A 199 -11.02 -10.54 1.45
CA ASN A 199 -10.40 -11.85 1.73
C ASN A 199 -8.96 -11.99 1.23
N ASN A 200 -8.67 -11.48 0.02
CA ASN A 200 -7.29 -11.50 -0.48
C ASN A 200 -6.36 -10.61 0.37
N LEU A 201 -6.82 -9.43 0.78
CA LEU A 201 -6.07 -8.52 1.64
C LEU A 201 -5.82 -9.13 3.03
N ILE A 202 -6.85 -9.69 3.65
CA ILE A 202 -6.77 -10.45 4.91
C ILE A 202 -5.67 -11.51 4.83
N ASN A 203 -5.71 -12.36 3.79
CA ASN A 203 -4.71 -13.40 3.59
C ASN A 203 -3.30 -12.84 3.40
N CYS A 204 -3.13 -11.69 2.74
CA CYS A 204 -1.84 -11.03 2.60
C CYS A 204 -1.26 -10.60 3.96
N PHE A 205 -2.07 -10.04 4.86
CA PHE A 205 -1.61 -9.68 6.21
C PHE A 205 -1.25 -10.91 7.03
N LEU A 206 -2.11 -11.93 7.04
CA LEU A 206 -1.87 -13.18 7.79
C LEU A 206 -0.60 -13.90 7.30
N ASN A 207 -0.39 -13.98 5.98
CA ASN A 207 0.81 -14.62 5.40
C ASN A 207 2.11 -13.89 5.74
N LEU A 208 2.03 -12.59 6.07
CA LEU A 208 3.17 -11.80 6.53
C LEU A 208 3.31 -11.82 8.07
N GLY A 209 2.52 -12.65 8.76
CA GLY A 209 2.53 -12.78 10.22
C GLY A 209 1.99 -11.53 10.92
N LYS A 210 1.12 -10.75 10.25
CA LYS A 210 0.52 -9.54 10.82
C LYS A 210 -0.85 -9.83 11.37
N GLU A 211 -1.15 -9.20 12.50
CA GLU A 211 -2.45 -9.29 13.15
C GLU A 211 -3.50 -8.46 12.40
N ILE A 212 -4.76 -8.87 12.55
CA ILE A 212 -5.95 -8.20 12.03
C ILE A 212 -6.76 -7.72 13.22
N TYR A 213 -7.25 -6.50 13.13
CA TYR A 213 -8.03 -5.86 14.20
C TYR A 213 -9.43 -5.50 13.70
N CYS A 214 -10.42 -5.66 14.56
CA CYS A 214 -11.82 -5.35 14.26
C CYS A 214 -12.43 -4.53 15.38
N PHE A 215 -13.16 -3.47 15.03
CA PHE A 215 -14.09 -2.85 15.96
C PHE A 215 -15.27 -3.79 16.23
N PRO A 216 -16.02 -3.61 17.35
CA PRO A 216 -17.20 -4.41 17.62
C PRO A 216 -18.18 -4.34 16.47
N ALA A 217 -18.78 -5.49 16.16
CA ALA A 217 -19.74 -5.60 15.06
C ALA A 217 -20.99 -4.75 15.36
N GLN A 218 -21.51 -4.05 14.35
CA GLN A 218 -22.64 -3.13 14.53
C GLN A 218 -23.98 -3.85 14.76
N ASN A 219 -24.07 -5.09 14.27
CA ASN A 219 -25.22 -5.99 14.43
C ASN A 219 -24.78 -7.43 14.13
N LEU A 220 -25.71 -8.40 14.19
CA LEU A 220 -25.44 -9.82 13.92
C LEU A 220 -25.01 -10.11 12.47
N GLU A 221 -25.35 -9.22 11.54
CA GLU A 221 -25.06 -9.36 10.11
C GLU A 221 -23.74 -8.68 9.70
N ASP A 222 -23.06 -8.00 10.61
CA ASP A 222 -21.75 -7.39 10.36
C ASP A 222 -20.67 -8.47 10.31
N GLY A 223 -19.90 -8.48 9.23
CA GLY A 223 -18.85 -9.47 8.95
C GLY A 223 -17.71 -9.44 9.97
N ASN A 224 -17.55 -8.36 10.73
CA ASN A 224 -16.61 -8.30 11.85
C ASN A 224 -16.87 -9.43 12.86
N ASN A 225 -18.12 -9.89 13.03
CA ASN A 225 -18.42 -11.02 13.92
C ASN A 225 -17.64 -12.28 13.53
N GLU A 226 -17.62 -12.61 12.25
CA GLU A 226 -16.93 -13.81 11.75
C GLU A 226 -15.41 -13.63 11.76
N LEU A 227 -14.92 -12.42 11.48
CA LEU A 227 -13.49 -12.09 11.61
C LEU A 227 -13.01 -12.26 13.06
N ILE A 228 -13.76 -11.74 14.04
CA ILE A 228 -13.44 -11.85 15.47
C ILE A 228 -13.49 -13.32 15.91
N LYS A 229 -14.52 -14.08 15.54
CA LYS A 229 -14.60 -15.52 15.82
C LYS A 229 -13.43 -16.31 15.21
N SER A 230 -12.93 -15.84 14.07
CA SER A 230 -11.78 -16.43 13.36
C SER A 230 -10.42 -15.99 13.94
N GLY A 231 -10.41 -15.21 15.02
CA GLY A 231 -9.19 -14.81 15.73
C GLY A 231 -8.69 -13.41 15.43
N ALA A 232 -9.47 -12.56 14.75
CA ALA A 232 -9.14 -11.14 14.69
C ALA A 232 -9.24 -10.50 16.08
N ASN A 233 -8.31 -9.59 16.39
CA ASN A 233 -8.26 -8.90 17.66
C ASN A 233 -9.39 -7.84 17.74
N LEU A 234 -10.31 -8.01 18.70
CA LEU A 234 -11.31 -7.00 19.01
C LEU A 234 -10.61 -5.78 19.62
N ILE A 235 -10.86 -4.59 19.05
CA ILE A 235 -10.38 -3.31 19.58
C ILE A 235 -11.56 -2.38 19.82
N THR A 236 -11.45 -1.47 20.79
CA THR A 236 -12.42 -0.39 20.99
C THR A 236 -11.86 0.98 20.61
N LYS A 237 -10.54 1.04 20.45
CA LYS A 237 -9.78 2.23 20.09
C LYS A 237 -8.67 1.86 19.13
N ILE A 238 -8.42 2.73 18.16
CA ILE A 238 -7.41 2.47 17.12
C ILE A 238 -5.98 2.44 17.69
N GLU A 239 -5.74 3.09 18.83
CA GLU A 239 -4.51 2.99 19.62
C GLU A 239 -4.08 1.54 19.90
N GLU A 240 -5.03 0.62 20.06
CA GLU A 240 -4.76 -0.79 20.38
C GLU A 240 -4.12 -1.52 19.18
N ALA A 241 -4.39 -1.07 17.97
CA ALA A 241 -3.92 -1.66 16.72
C ALA A 241 -2.73 -0.92 16.09
N ILE A 242 -2.28 0.17 16.71
CA ILE A 242 -1.19 1.00 16.19
C ILE A 242 -0.14 1.16 17.27
N LYS A 243 1.04 0.60 17.03
CA LYS A 243 2.20 0.91 17.87
C LYS A 243 2.52 2.38 17.72
N ASN A 244 2.54 3.11 18.83
CA ASN A 244 3.15 4.44 18.85
C ASN A 244 4.62 4.23 18.50
N ASN A 245 5.09 4.78 17.38
CA ASN A 245 6.53 4.92 17.21
C ASN A 245 7.03 5.81 18.36
N PRO A 246 8.10 5.42 19.06
CA PRO A 246 8.69 6.25 20.11
C PRO A 246 9.12 7.61 19.58
#